data_AF-A0A0F8Y5C9-F1
#
_entry.id   AF-A0A0F8Y5C9-F1
#
_cell.length_a   1.000
_cell.length_b   1.000
_cell.length_c   1.000
_cell.angle_alpha   90.00
_cell.angle_beta   90.00
_cell.angle_gamma   90.00
#
_symmetry.space_group_name_H-M   'P 1'
#
loop_
_entity.id
_entity.type
_entity.pdbx_description
1 polymer ?
#
loop_
_entity_poly.entity_id
_entity_poly.type
_entity_poly.pdbx_seq_one_letter_code
_entity_poly.pdbx_strand_id
1 'polypeptide(L)' 'MSSKGQYKFKVTLFGPGGVGKTSLLLRYIKDSFSDDLKKTIGSNFLIRDVDIDEKSVRLLLWDRTI' A
#
# COMPACT_ATOMS: atom_id res chain seq x y z
N MET A 1 -32.18 0.72 3.33
CA MET A 1 -31.06 0.25 2.50
C MET A 1 -29.94 -0.15 3.45
N SER A 2 -29.66 -1.44 3.60
CA SER A 2 -28.54 -1.91 4.44
C SER A 2 -27.26 -1.37 3.82
N SER A 3 -26.51 -0.59 4.59
CA SER A 3 -25.20 -0.09 4.21
C SER A 3 -24.31 -1.29 3.88
N LYS A 4 -24.09 -1.57 2.59
CA LYS A 4 -23.06 -2.53 2.14
C LYS A 4 -21.78 -2.13 2.87
N GLY A 5 -21.34 -2.96 3.82
CA GLY A 5 -20.20 -2.63 4.67
C GLY A 5 -18.96 -2.42 3.79
N GLN A 6 -18.38 -1.22 3.85
CA GLN A 6 -17.06 -0.98 3.26
C GLN A 6 -16.03 -1.73 4.09
N TYR A 7 -15.34 -2.69 3.47
CA TYR A 7 -14.24 -3.39 4.13
C TYR A 7 -13.03 -2.47 4.18
N LYS A 8 -12.36 -2.43 5.33
CA LYS A 8 -11.13 -1.66 5.54
C LYS A 8 -10.05 -2.61 6.07
N PHE A 9 -8.94 -2.72 5.33
CA PHE A 9 -7.79 -3.53 5.75
C PHE A 9 -6.54 -2.68 5.87
N LYS A 10 -5.79 -2.88 6.96
CA LYS A 10 -4.45 -2.32 7.12
C LYS A 10 -3.42 -3.34 6.67
N VAL A 11 -2.60 -2.97 5.69
CA VAL A 11 -1.50 -3.78 5.17
C VAL A 11 -0.21 -3.05 5.51
N THR A 12 0.72 -3.71 6.19
CA THR A 12 2.00 -3.10 6.58
C THR A 12 3.14 -3.94 6.04
N LEU A 13 4.06 -3.30 5.34
CA LEU A 13 5.28 -3.92 4.83
C LEU A 13 6.40 -3.67 5.85
N PHE A 14 7.03 -4.76 6.28
CA PHE A 14 8.17 -4.75 7.19
C PHE A 14 9.40 -5.38 6.52
N GLY A 15 10.58 -4.90 6.88
CA GLY A 15 11.85 -5.48 6.43
C GLY A 15 12.99 -4.46 6.40
N PRO A 16 14.24 -4.91 6.19
CA PRO A 16 15.42 -4.05 6.17
C PRO A 16 15.34 -2.93 5.13
N GLY A 17 16.16 -1.90 5.31
CA GLY A 17 16.30 -0.83 4.32
C GLY A 17 16.79 -1.37 2.98
N GLY A 18 16.20 -0.92 1.87
CA GLY A 18 16.66 -1.27 0.52
C GLY A 18 16.11 -2.58 -0.07
N VAL A 19 15.32 -3.37 0.67
CA VAL A 19 14.75 -4.63 0.13
C VAL A 19 13.60 -4.45 -0.87
N GLY A 20 13.30 -3.21 -1.28
CA GLY A 20 12.30 -2.93 -2.32
C GLY A 20 10.84 -2.78 -1.86
N LYS A 21 10.57 -2.64 -0.56
CA LYS A 21 9.20 -2.45 -0.02
C LYS A 21 8.45 -1.29 -0.68
N THR A 22 9.12 -0.14 -0.78
CA THR A 22 8.58 1.07 -1.43
C THR A 22 8.37 0.86 -2.93
N SER A 23 9.31 0.18 -3.60
CA SER A 23 9.20 -0.16 -5.02
C SER A 23 7.97 -1.03 -5.29
N LEU A 24 7.72 -2.02 -4.43
CA LEU A 24 6.56 -2.90 -4.53
C LEU A 24 5.23 -2.14 -4.34
N LEU A 25 5.17 -1.23 -3.37
CA LEU A 25 3.99 -0.37 -3.18
C LEU A 25 3.75 0.57 -4.35
N LEU A 26 4.80 1.20 -4.89
CA LEU A 26 4.66 2.07 -6.05
C LEU A 26 4.25 1.29 -7.30
N ARG A 27 4.79 0.09 -7.50
CA ARG A 27 4.35 -0.81 -8.57
C ARG A 27 2.87 -1.15 -8.42
N TYR A 28 2.41 -1.48 -7.22
CA TYR A 28 1.01 -1.81 -6.98
C TYR A 28 0.05 -0.63 -7.25
N ILE A 29 0.47 0.62 -6.95
CA ILE A 29 -0.40 1.80 -7.08
C ILE A 29 -0.31 2.46 -8.46
N LYS A 30 0.90 2.60 -8.99
CA LYS A 30 1.23 3.40 -10.18
C LYS A 30 1.61 2.56 -11.39
N ASP A 31 1.67 1.24 -11.24
CA ASP A 31 2.16 0.31 -12.26
C ASP A 31 3.51 0.70 -12.87
N SER A 32 4.42 1.24 -12.05
CA SER A 32 5.73 1.69 -12.50
C SER A 32 6.84 1.37 -11.51
N PHE A 33 8.07 1.30 -12.04
CA PHE A 33 9.30 1.28 -11.27
C PHE A 33 10.05 2.60 -11.51
N SER A 34 10.78 3.07 -10.50
CA SER A 34 11.61 4.27 -10.59
C SER A 34 12.94 3.99 -9.93
N ASP A 35 14.03 4.21 -10.67
CA ASP A 35 15.38 4.07 -10.16
C ASP A 35 15.77 5.23 -9.23
N ASP A 36 15.03 6.34 -9.27
CA ASP A 36 15.20 7.53 -8.42
C ASP A 36 14.52 7.40 -7.04
N LEU A 37 14.19 6.17 -6.63
CA LEU A 37 13.57 5.89 -5.34
C LEU A 37 14.55 6.19 -4.19
N LYS A 38 14.41 7.38 -3.61
CA LYS A 38 15.11 7.76 -2.38
C LYS A 38 14.72 6.81 -1.25
N LYS A 39 15.67 6.51 -0.36
CA LYS A 39 15.40 5.73 0.86
C LYS A 39 14.21 6.33 1.61
N THR A 40 13.30 5.47 2.05
CA THR A 40 12.16 5.89 2.88
C THR A 40 12.70 6.46 4.20
N ILE A 41 12.58 7.76 4.38
CA ILE A 41 12.86 8.43 5.65
C ILE A 41 11.55 8.44 6.43
N GLY A 42 11.43 7.57 7.42
CA GLY A 42 10.24 7.46 8.28
C GLY A 42 9.18 6.48 7.76
N SER A 43 7.91 6.82 8.00
CA SER A 43 6.74 5.99 7.72
C SER A 43 5.93 6.61 6.58
N ASN A 44 5.75 5.89 5.47
CA ASN A 44 4.86 6.32 4.41
C ASN A 44 3.52 5.56 4.51
N PHE A 45 2.40 6.22 4.22
CA PHE A 45 1.11 5.56 4.14
C PHE A 45 0.37 5.97 2.86
N LEU A 46 -0.28 5.00 2.24
CA LEU A 46 -1.02 5.17 0.99
C LEU A 46 -2.40 4.52 1.17
N ILE A 47 -3.41 5.12 0.54
CA ILE A 47 -4.77 4.58 0.54
C ILE A 47 -5.09 4.15 -0.89
N ARG A 48 -5.62 2.93 -1.03
CA ARG A 48 -6.10 2.42 -2.31
C ARG A 48 -7.45 1.75 -2.12
N ASP A 49 -8.46 2.27 -2.80
CA ASP A 49 -9.76 1.61 -2.92
C ASP A 49 -9.72 0.64 -4.11
N VAL A 50 -10.15 -0.61 -3.91
CA VAL A 50 -10.17 -1.69 -4.91
C VAL A 50 -11.49 -2.43 -4.83
N ASP A 51 -11.90 -3.04 -5.94
CA ASP A 51 -13.06 -3.93 -5.99
C ASP A 51 -12.58 -5.38 -6.00
N ILE A 52 -13.01 -6.16 -5.01
CA ILE A 52 -12.69 -7.58 -4.86
C ILE A 52 -14.01 -8.30 -4.62
N ASP A 53 -14.33 -9.31 -5.44
CA ASP A 53 -15.58 -10.08 -5.35
C ASP A 53 -16.84 -9.20 -5.23
N GLU A 54 -16.92 -8.17 -6.10
CA GLU A 54 -18.02 -7.17 -6.15
C GLU A 54 -18.22 -6.36 -4.85
N LYS A 55 -17.20 -6.35 -3.98
CA LYS A 55 -17.17 -5.58 -2.74
C LYS A 55 -16.12 -4.48 -2.84
N SER A 56 -16.50 -3.28 -2.43
CA SER A 56 -15.57 -2.16 -2.29
C SER A 56 -14.72 -2.35 -1.03
N VAL A 57 -13.40 -2.43 -1.25
CA VAL A 57 -12.39 -2.65 -0.20
C VAL A 57 -11.42 -1.48 -0.18
N ARG A 58 -11.23 -0.89 0.99
CA ARG A 58 -10.22 0.15 1.24
C ARG A 58 -8.99 -0.45 1.89
N LEU A 59 -7.87 -0.38 1.19
CA LEU A 59 -6.56 -0.78 1.69
C LEU A 59 -5.81 0.43 2.24
N LEU A 60 -5.36 0.32 3.49
CA LEU A 60 -4.45 1.25 4.15
C LEU A 60 -3.05 0.63 4.12
N LEU A 61 -2.23 1.06 3.19
CA LEU A 61 -0.89 0.50 2.93
C LEU A 61 0.17 1.30 3.70
N TRP A 62 1.00 0.63 4.49
CA TRP A 62 2.02 1.24 5.33
C TRP A 62 3.41 0.72 4.92
N ASP A 63 4.32 1.64 4.60
CA ASP A 63 5.74 1.35 4.36
C ASP A 63 6.54 1.72 5.61
N ARG A 64 7.14 0.71 6.27
CA ARG A 64 7.96 0.87 7.48
C ARG A 64 9.23 0.06 7.32
N THR A 65 10.38 0.72 7.42
CA THR A 65 11.66 0.01 7.58
C THR A 65 11.86 -0.34 9.05
N ILE A 66 12.29 -1.58 9.33
CA ILE A 66 12.77 -2.01 10.66
C ILE A 66 14.28 -1.87 10.75
#